data_AF-A0A1Y2C238-F1
#
_entry.id   AF-A0A1Y2C238-F1
#
_cell.length_a   1.000
_cell.length_b   1.000
_cell.length_c   1.000
_cell.angle_alpha   90.00
_cell.angle_beta   90.00
_cell.angle_gamma   90.00
#
_symmetry.space_group_name_H-M   'P 1'
#
loop_
_entity.id
_entity.type
_entity.pdbx_description
1 polymer ?
#
loop_
_entity_poly.entity_id
_entity_poly.type
_entity_poly.pdbx_seq_one_letter_code
_entity_poly.pdbx_strand_id
1 'polypeptide(L)'
;MIPVESVNIFKAAIALLKDPANIAKTTGEVMVQSIGSTTKDEFQFGEAFAANFLGHYLLLKELEGVLEKTTKLLKDENRGWEGARVIWLTSDTAEHHMFDPNDIMCLKGAYPYESSKRLIELIHLETAARLREKGIYSVVANPGISATDVMKGTVPTWLILVALYFFRFCFLPAVCITPFNASRSEAYLAIEVTDPNELNPKTVYQSDVTFWGTSRVRKLVLRREGVMDCSADVCTNGNVDLTKIREEVDAIYNRVKKVSA
;
A
#
# COMPACT_ATOMS: atom_id res chain seq x y z
N MET A 1 12.67 -3.94 -4.29
CA MET A 1 13.46 -2.79 -3.80
C MET A 1 13.05 -1.61 -4.66
N ILE A 2 12.78 -0.43 -4.11
CA ILE A 2 12.46 0.75 -4.94
C ILE A 2 13.70 1.04 -5.79
N PRO A 3 13.62 1.09 -7.13
CA PRO A 3 14.75 1.44 -7.96
C PRO A 3 14.96 2.96 -7.90
N VAL A 4 15.35 3.49 -6.73
CA VAL A 4 15.67 4.91 -6.57
C VAL A 4 17.03 5.17 -7.17
N GLU A 5 17.07 5.84 -8.32
CA GLU A 5 18.31 6.20 -9.00
C GLU A 5 18.95 7.43 -8.37
N SER A 6 18.13 8.42 -7.98
CA SER A 6 18.60 9.66 -7.41
C SER A 6 17.49 10.42 -6.68
N VAL A 7 17.87 11.51 -6.01
CA VAL A 7 16.94 12.44 -5.34
C VAL A 7 17.00 13.79 -6.04
N ASN A 8 15.86 14.32 -6.45
CA ASN A 8 15.79 15.66 -7.01
C ASN A 8 15.78 16.71 -5.87
N ILE A 9 16.97 17.19 -5.52
CA ILE A 9 17.19 18.12 -4.40
C ILE A 9 16.42 19.43 -4.60
N PHE A 10 16.27 19.91 -5.83
CA PHE A 10 15.52 21.14 -6.12
C PHE A 10 14.03 20.96 -5.84
N LYS A 11 13.43 19.85 -6.30
CA LYS A 11 12.05 19.51 -5.95
C LYS A 11 11.89 19.27 -4.45
N ALA A 12 12.86 18.64 -3.79
CA ALA A 12 12.84 18.44 -2.34
C ALA A 12 12.81 19.77 -1.58
N ALA A 13 13.66 20.73 -1.98
CA ALA A 13 13.70 22.06 -1.40
C ALA A 13 12.38 22.82 -1.62
N ILE A 14 11.82 22.74 -2.83
CA ILE A 14 10.52 23.34 -3.14
C ILE A 14 9.39 22.72 -2.31
N ALA A 15 9.33 21.39 -2.22
CA ALA A 15 8.31 20.68 -1.47
C ALA A 15 8.36 21.07 0.01
N LEU A 16 9.56 21.12 0.59
CA LEU A 16 9.77 21.56 1.97
C LEU A 16 9.33 23.01 2.21
N LEU A 17 9.55 23.91 1.26
CA LEU A 17 9.18 25.32 1.39
C LEU A 17 7.70 25.60 1.13
N LYS A 18 7.07 24.91 0.18
CA LYS A 18 5.70 25.18 -0.26
C LYS A 18 4.65 24.45 0.59
N ASP A 19 4.92 23.20 0.96
CA ASP A 19 3.96 22.38 1.70
C ASP A 19 4.70 21.42 2.65
N PRO A 20 5.33 21.95 3.71
CA PRO A 20 6.05 21.13 4.69
C PRO A 20 5.11 20.11 5.35
N ALA A 21 3.81 20.43 5.47
CA ALA A 21 2.81 19.56 6.08
C ALA A 21 2.55 18.27 5.29
N ASN A 22 2.70 18.30 3.97
CA ASN A 22 2.47 17.15 3.09
C ASN A 22 3.76 16.52 2.56
N ILE A 23 4.90 16.76 3.22
CA ILE A 23 6.19 16.26 2.75
C ILE A 23 6.20 14.74 2.50
N ALA A 24 5.48 13.99 3.34
CA ALA A 24 5.30 12.54 3.20
C ALA A 24 4.74 12.14 1.83
N LYS A 25 3.77 12.91 1.32
CA LYS A 25 3.10 12.67 0.04
C LYS A 25 3.97 13.08 -1.15
N THR A 26 4.72 14.17 -1.00
CA THR A 26 5.62 14.68 -2.05
C THR A 26 6.89 13.83 -2.24
N THR A 27 7.16 12.87 -1.33
CA THR A 27 8.36 12.02 -1.39
C THR A 27 8.50 11.30 -2.74
N GLY A 28 7.38 10.83 -3.31
CA GLY A 28 7.38 10.17 -4.62
C GLY A 28 7.75 11.09 -5.78
N GLU A 29 7.47 12.39 -5.68
CA GLU A 29 7.87 13.39 -6.68
C GLU A 29 9.34 13.80 -6.60
N VAL A 30 9.93 13.58 -5.41
CA VAL A 30 11.31 13.91 -5.07
C VAL A 30 12.25 12.77 -5.45
N MET A 31 11.82 11.51 -5.34
CA MET A 31 12.61 10.34 -5.72
C MET A 31 12.52 10.08 -7.22
N VAL A 32 13.68 10.02 -7.89
CA VAL A 32 13.76 9.62 -9.30
C VAL A 32 13.87 8.10 -9.35
N GLN A 33 12.95 7.47 -10.08
CA GLN A 33 12.84 6.02 -10.21
C GLN A 33 13.06 5.57 -11.65
N SER A 34 13.64 4.38 -11.84
CA SER A 34 13.85 3.80 -13.17
C SER A 34 12.52 3.55 -13.90
N ILE A 35 12.37 4.12 -15.09
CA ILE A 35 11.20 3.92 -15.95
C ILE A 35 11.39 2.67 -16.81
N GLY A 36 10.36 1.83 -16.89
CA GLY A 36 10.37 0.64 -17.75
C GLY A 36 11.27 -0.49 -17.26
N SER A 37 11.67 -0.48 -15.98
CA SER A 37 12.44 -1.59 -15.40
C SER A 37 11.58 -2.84 -15.29
N THR A 38 12.04 -3.94 -15.87
CA THR A 38 11.31 -5.22 -15.91
C THR A 38 12.07 -6.35 -15.23
N THR A 39 11.33 -7.36 -14.77
CA THR A 39 11.89 -8.65 -14.37
C THR A 39 12.68 -9.28 -15.52
N LYS A 40 13.69 -10.08 -15.17
CA LYS A 40 14.57 -10.76 -16.14
C LYS A 40 14.02 -12.09 -16.66
N ASP A 41 12.87 -12.49 -16.14
CA ASP A 41 12.16 -13.68 -16.60
C ASP A 41 11.43 -13.41 -17.93
N GLU A 42 10.87 -14.47 -18.51
CA GLU A 42 10.10 -14.40 -19.76
C GLU A 42 8.83 -13.56 -19.65
N PHE A 43 8.37 -13.23 -18.44
CA PHE A 43 7.17 -12.44 -18.25
C PHE A 43 7.40 -10.95 -18.45
N GLN A 44 8.60 -10.47 -18.12
CA GLN A 44 9.02 -9.07 -18.22
C GLN A 44 8.03 -8.11 -17.54
N PHE A 45 7.61 -8.46 -16.31
CA PHE A 45 6.73 -7.61 -15.51
C PHE A 45 7.48 -6.39 -14.97
N GLY A 46 6.81 -5.27 -14.78
CA GLY A 46 7.41 -4.11 -14.10
C GLY A 46 7.94 -4.50 -12.72
N GLU A 47 9.19 -4.15 -12.38
CA GLU A 47 9.84 -4.68 -11.17
C GLU A 47 9.11 -4.29 -9.88
N ALA A 48 8.68 -3.03 -9.76
CA ALA A 48 7.93 -2.56 -8.58
C ALA A 48 6.54 -3.22 -8.50
N PHE A 49 5.86 -3.37 -9.64
CA PHE A 49 4.60 -4.09 -9.73
C PHE A 49 4.76 -5.56 -9.29
N ALA A 50 5.78 -6.25 -9.81
CA ALA A 50 6.05 -7.65 -9.49
C ALA A 50 6.37 -7.84 -7.99
N ALA A 51 7.26 -6.98 -7.45
CA ALA A 51 7.74 -7.08 -6.09
C ALA A 51 6.73 -6.64 -5.03
N ASN A 52 6.00 -5.54 -5.26
CA ASN A 52 5.12 -4.96 -4.24
C ASN A 52 3.67 -5.43 -4.34
N PHE A 53 3.23 -5.87 -5.51
CA PHE A 53 1.84 -6.21 -5.77
C PHE A 53 1.66 -7.66 -6.23
N LEU A 54 2.19 -8.02 -7.40
CA LEU A 54 1.85 -9.30 -8.06
C LEU A 54 2.16 -10.50 -7.16
N GLY A 55 3.36 -10.58 -6.60
CA GLY A 55 3.74 -11.70 -5.73
C GLY A 55 2.81 -11.88 -4.52
N HIS A 56 2.36 -10.76 -3.92
CA HIS A 56 1.42 -10.79 -2.81
C HIS A 56 -0.01 -11.14 -3.26
N TYR A 57 -0.42 -10.69 -4.45
CA TYR A 57 -1.70 -11.08 -5.03
C TYR A 57 -1.76 -12.58 -5.34
N LEU A 58 -0.69 -13.13 -5.92
CA LEU A 58 -0.54 -14.57 -6.15
C LEU A 58 -0.64 -15.35 -4.83
N LEU A 59 0.10 -14.90 -3.80
CA LEU A 59 0.06 -15.51 -2.48
C LEU A 59 -1.36 -15.53 -1.90
N LEU A 60 -2.11 -14.43 -2.02
CA LEU A 60 -3.51 -14.38 -1.59
C LEU A 60 -4.37 -15.40 -2.34
N LYS A 61 -4.27 -15.46 -3.68
CA LYS A 61 -5.09 -16.37 -4.50
C LYS A 61 -4.84 -17.83 -4.13
N GLU A 62 -3.59 -18.22 -3.90
CA GLU A 62 -3.24 -19.59 -3.51
C GLU A 62 -3.60 -19.91 -2.05
N LEU A 63 -3.53 -18.93 -1.13
CA LEU A 63 -3.88 -19.13 0.28
C LEU A 63 -5.36 -18.93 0.59
N GLU A 64 -6.17 -18.39 -0.32
CA GLU A 64 -7.56 -18.01 -0.05
C GLU A 64 -8.39 -19.17 0.53
N GLY A 65 -8.25 -20.37 -0.04
CA GLY A 65 -8.94 -21.57 0.45
C GLY A 65 -8.46 -22.03 1.82
N VAL A 66 -7.18 -21.80 2.16
CA VAL A 66 -6.64 -22.08 3.50
C VAL A 66 -7.19 -21.08 4.52
N LEU A 67 -7.17 -19.79 4.18
CA LEU A 67 -7.70 -18.72 5.04
C LEU A 67 -9.19 -18.90 5.35
N GLU A 68 -9.98 -19.33 4.36
CA GLU A 68 -11.40 -19.64 4.54
C GLU A 68 -11.59 -20.83 5.51
N LYS A 69 -10.81 -21.91 5.35
CA LYS A 69 -10.86 -23.07 6.27
C LYS A 69 -10.45 -22.67 7.69
N THR A 70 -9.38 -21.90 7.85
CA THR A 70 -8.94 -21.39 9.15
C THR A 70 -10.02 -20.54 9.80
N THR A 71 -10.71 -19.69 9.04
CA THR A 71 -11.82 -18.88 9.54
C THR A 71 -12.95 -19.75 10.10
N LYS A 72 -13.32 -20.83 9.40
CA LYS A 72 -14.35 -21.78 9.88
C LYS A 72 -13.93 -22.43 11.19
N LEU A 73 -12.70 -22.94 11.26
CA LEU A 73 -12.16 -23.57 12.47
C LEU A 73 -12.13 -22.62 13.68
N LEU A 74 -11.71 -21.36 13.49
CA LEU A 74 -11.67 -20.38 14.57
C LEU A 74 -13.06 -20.05 15.14
N LYS A 75 -14.09 -20.05 14.28
CA LYS A 75 -15.49 -19.87 14.69
C LYS A 75 -16.00 -21.08 15.46
N ASP A 76 -15.75 -22.29 14.96
CA ASP A 76 -16.21 -23.54 15.59
C ASP A 76 -15.59 -23.74 16.99
N GLU A 77 -14.33 -23.35 17.17
CA GLU A 77 -13.62 -23.46 18.46
C GLU A 77 -13.93 -22.30 19.43
N ASN A 78 -14.80 -21.35 19.05
CA ASN A 78 -15.16 -20.15 19.84
C ASN A 78 -13.95 -19.41 20.44
N ARG A 79 -12.85 -19.29 19.67
CA ARG A 79 -11.58 -18.75 20.18
C ARG A 79 -11.55 -17.23 20.35
N GLY A 80 -12.67 -16.55 20.19
CA GLY A 80 -12.77 -15.08 20.25
C GLY A 80 -12.19 -14.35 19.05
N TRP A 81 -11.83 -15.08 17.98
CA TRP A 81 -11.29 -14.54 16.73
C TRP A 81 -12.23 -14.95 15.58
N GLU A 82 -12.98 -14.03 14.99
CA GLU A 82 -14.05 -14.44 14.04
C GLU A 82 -13.59 -14.55 12.57
N GLY A 83 -12.28 -14.51 12.29
CA GLY A 83 -11.77 -14.88 10.97
C GLY A 83 -10.34 -14.48 10.65
N ALA A 84 -9.85 -15.02 9.54
CA ALA A 84 -8.53 -14.73 8.99
C ALA A 84 -8.45 -13.29 8.46
N ARG A 85 -7.24 -12.72 8.43
CA ARG A 85 -7.01 -11.33 8.03
C ARG A 85 -6.00 -11.25 6.89
N VAL A 86 -6.26 -10.38 5.93
CA VAL A 86 -5.32 -9.96 4.88
C VAL A 86 -5.01 -8.49 5.12
N ILE A 87 -3.78 -8.20 5.52
CA ILE A 87 -3.32 -6.84 5.83
C ILE A 87 -2.46 -6.35 4.67
N TRP A 88 -2.98 -5.39 3.90
CA TRP A 88 -2.31 -4.79 2.76
C TRP A 88 -1.46 -3.59 3.19
N LEU A 89 -0.21 -3.55 2.76
CA LEU A 89 0.71 -2.44 3.08
C LEU A 89 0.74 -1.38 1.98
N THR A 90 0.08 -0.25 2.23
CA THR A 90 0.07 0.93 1.34
C THR A 90 1.17 1.95 1.71
N SER A 91 1.11 3.15 1.14
CA SER A 91 1.97 4.29 1.42
C SER A 91 1.16 5.61 1.39
N ASP A 92 1.64 6.64 2.08
CA ASP A 92 1.12 8.01 1.95
C ASP A 92 1.24 8.55 0.52
N THR A 93 2.15 8.00 -0.28
CA THR A 93 2.40 8.38 -1.69
C THR A 93 1.50 7.67 -2.71
N ALA A 94 0.55 6.83 -2.27
CA ALA A 94 -0.41 6.16 -3.15
C ALA A 94 -1.47 7.15 -3.68
N GLU A 95 -1.05 8.05 -4.58
CA GLU A 95 -1.87 9.11 -5.14
C GLU A 95 -2.47 8.73 -6.49
N HIS A 96 -3.67 9.25 -6.77
CA HIS A 96 -4.41 8.93 -7.99
C HIS A 96 -3.67 9.33 -9.28
N HIS A 97 -2.98 10.48 -9.27
CA HIS A 97 -2.28 11.00 -10.45
C HIS A 97 -0.98 10.24 -10.79
N MET A 98 -0.54 9.36 -9.89
CA MET A 98 0.66 8.51 -10.06
C MET A 98 0.31 7.11 -10.60
N PHE A 99 -0.97 6.84 -10.85
CA PHE A 99 -1.46 5.56 -11.37
C PHE A 99 -2.18 5.77 -12.72
N ASP A 100 -1.81 4.97 -13.72
CA ASP A 100 -2.50 4.92 -15.01
C ASP A 100 -3.23 3.58 -15.15
N PRO A 101 -4.57 3.56 -15.24
CA PRO A 101 -5.33 2.33 -15.41
C PRO A 101 -5.05 1.58 -16.72
N ASN A 102 -4.39 2.20 -17.70
CA ASN A 102 -3.97 1.54 -18.95
C ASN A 102 -2.51 1.06 -18.91
N ASP A 103 -1.80 1.29 -17.81
CA ASP A 103 -0.43 0.84 -17.57
C ASP A 103 -0.29 0.38 -16.10
N ILE A 104 -1.04 -0.66 -15.74
CA ILE A 104 -1.11 -1.15 -14.34
C ILE A 104 0.24 -1.65 -13.79
N MET A 105 1.19 -1.95 -14.67
CA MET A 105 2.56 -2.33 -14.33
C MET A 105 3.52 -1.14 -14.24
N CYS A 106 3.06 0.05 -14.62
CA CYS A 106 3.82 1.30 -14.66
C CYS A 106 5.11 1.19 -15.48
N LEU A 107 5.03 0.61 -16.68
CA LEU A 107 6.20 0.46 -17.58
C LEU A 107 6.56 1.77 -18.28
N LYS A 108 5.60 2.68 -18.46
CA LYS A 108 5.81 3.99 -19.11
C LYS A 108 5.79 5.15 -18.13
N GLY A 109 5.25 4.94 -16.93
CA GLY A 109 5.12 5.97 -15.90
C GLY A 109 6.42 6.24 -15.12
N ALA A 110 6.50 7.43 -14.52
CA ALA A 110 7.64 7.86 -13.70
C ALA A 110 7.56 7.44 -12.22
N TYR A 111 6.45 6.80 -11.81
CA TYR A 111 6.12 6.52 -10.41
C TYR A 111 5.82 5.02 -10.15
N PRO A 112 6.74 4.09 -10.50
CA PRO A 112 6.46 2.67 -10.43
C PRO A 112 6.18 2.17 -9.00
N TYR A 113 6.83 2.73 -7.98
CA TYR A 113 6.53 2.42 -6.59
C TYR A 113 5.13 2.90 -6.18
N GLU A 114 4.81 4.16 -6.40
CA GLU A 114 3.54 4.77 -5.98
C GLU A 114 2.36 4.16 -6.74
N SER A 115 2.52 3.92 -8.04
CA SER A 115 1.57 3.18 -8.86
C SER A 115 1.28 1.79 -8.27
N SER A 116 2.32 1.05 -7.86
CA SER A 116 2.12 -0.27 -7.23
C SER A 116 1.38 -0.19 -5.89
N LYS A 117 1.60 0.86 -5.09
CA LYS A 117 0.89 1.09 -3.82
C LYS A 117 -0.55 1.49 -4.05
N ARG A 118 -0.81 2.31 -5.07
CA ARG A 118 -2.18 2.66 -5.48
C ARG A 118 -2.93 1.43 -5.97
N LEU A 119 -2.30 0.56 -6.76
CA LEU A 119 -2.91 -0.68 -7.24
C LEU A 119 -3.34 -1.61 -6.09
N ILE A 120 -2.53 -1.72 -5.03
CA ILE A 120 -2.89 -2.46 -3.81
C ILE A 120 -4.23 -1.95 -3.22
N GLU A 121 -4.38 -0.62 -3.08
CA GLU A 121 -5.60 -0.01 -2.55
C GLU A 121 -6.82 -0.29 -3.43
N LEU A 122 -6.67 -0.19 -4.75
CA LEU A 122 -7.75 -0.44 -5.72
C LEU A 122 -8.21 -1.92 -5.68
N ILE A 123 -7.27 -2.85 -5.67
CA ILE A 123 -7.57 -4.29 -5.61
C ILE A 123 -8.15 -4.67 -4.24
N HIS A 124 -7.67 -4.05 -3.17
CA HIS A 124 -8.28 -4.20 -1.85
C HIS A 124 -9.75 -3.75 -1.86
N LEU A 125 -10.05 -2.56 -2.39
CA LEU A 125 -11.41 -2.02 -2.48
C LEU A 125 -12.36 -2.96 -3.23
N GLU A 126 -11.88 -3.52 -4.34
CA GLU A 126 -12.67 -4.45 -5.16
C GLU A 126 -12.86 -5.82 -4.51
N THR A 127 -11.84 -6.34 -3.82
CA THR A 127 -11.87 -7.73 -3.33
C THR A 127 -12.38 -7.87 -1.90
N ALA A 128 -12.42 -6.78 -1.12
CA ALA A 128 -12.75 -6.83 0.31
C ALA A 128 -14.13 -7.42 0.60
N ALA A 129 -15.16 -7.06 -0.17
CA ALA A 129 -16.52 -7.58 0.02
C ALA A 129 -16.59 -9.10 -0.22
N ARG A 130 -16.01 -9.57 -1.33
CA ARG A 130 -15.93 -10.99 -1.69
C ARG A 130 -15.15 -11.81 -0.65
N LEU A 131 -14.05 -11.28 -0.13
CA LEU A 131 -13.29 -11.94 0.93
C LEU A 131 -14.10 -12.01 2.23
N ARG A 132 -14.87 -10.97 2.54
CA ARG A 132 -15.74 -10.93 3.73
C ARG A 132 -16.82 -12.01 3.71
N GLU A 133 -17.37 -12.35 2.55
CA GLU A 133 -18.32 -13.47 2.39
C GLU A 133 -17.71 -14.81 2.82
N LYS A 134 -16.40 -14.96 2.66
CA LYS A 134 -15.62 -16.12 3.13
C LYS A 134 -15.17 -16.00 4.59
N GLY A 135 -15.58 -14.93 5.27
CA GLY A 135 -15.15 -14.53 6.61
C GLY A 135 -13.67 -14.11 6.69
N ILE A 136 -13.06 -13.76 5.56
CA ILE A 136 -11.70 -13.22 5.49
C ILE A 136 -11.78 -11.69 5.50
N TYR A 137 -11.14 -11.06 6.49
CA TYR A 137 -11.13 -9.61 6.63
C TYR A 137 -9.94 -9.02 5.88
N SER A 138 -10.22 -8.30 4.79
CA SER A 138 -9.23 -7.51 4.07
C SER A 138 -9.17 -6.12 4.69
N VAL A 139 -7.97 -5.62 5.01
CA VAL A 139 -7.73 -4.29 5.61
C VAL A 139 -6.43 -3.67 5.09
N VAL A 140 -6.29 -2.35 5.24
CA VAL A 140 -5.12 -1.59 4.76
C VAL A 140 -4.36 -0.96 5.93
N ALA A 141 -3.06 -1.24 5.98
CA ALA A 141 -2.10 -0.65 6.90
C ALA A 141 -1.18 0.32 6.16
N ASN A 142 -0.79 1.41 6.81
CA ASN A 142 0.20 2.37 6.32
C ASN A 142 1.30 2.55 7.37
N PRO A 143 2.55 2.15 7.09
CA PRO A 143 3.63 2.20 8.07
C PRO A 143 4.11 3.63 8.40
N GLY A 144 3.65 4.64 7.67
CA GLY A 144 4.17 6.00 7.77
C GLY A 144 5.64 6.07 7.32
N ILE A 145 6.33 7.14 7.73
CA ILE A 145 7.72 7.39 7.35
C ILE A 145 8.67 6.83 8.41
N SER A 146 9.54 5.90 8.02
CA SER A 146 10.60 5.39 8.90
C SER A 146 11.94 5.30 8.18
N ALA A 147 13.03 5.37 8.97
CA ALA A 147 14.36 5.12 8.47
C ALA A 147 14.48 3.62 8.17
N THR A 148 14.43 3.29 6.88
CA THR A 148 14.62 1.95 6.36
C THR A 148 15.80 1.95 5.39
N ASP A 149 16.26 0.76 5.01
CA ASP A 149 17.36 0.58 4.06
C ASP A 149 16.96 0.93 2.60
N VAL A 150 15.75 1.45 2.37
CA VAL A 150 15.25 1.83 1.03
C VAL A 150 16.12 2.90 0.35
N MET A 151 16.72 3.81 1.12
CA MET A 151 17.58 4.90 0.61
C MET A 151 19.08 4.66 0.84
N LYS A 152 19.44 3.44 1.26
CA LYS A 152 20.83 3.09 1.57
C LYS A 152 21.67 3.09 0.30
N GLY A 153 22.72 3.90 0.29
CA GLY A 153 23.61 4.10 -0.87
C GLY A 153 23.34 5.38 -1.65
N THR A 154 22.12 5.93 -1.57
CA THR A 154 21.75 7.20 -2.22
C THR A 154 21.90 8.39 -1.28
N VAL A 155 21.48 8.23 -0.02
CA VAL A 155 21.56 9.28 1.01
C VAL A 155 22.19 8.70 2.28
N PRO A 156 23.14 9.39 2.94
CA PRO A 156 23.71 8.93 4.20
C PRO A 156 22.63 8.72 5.27
N THR A 157 22.63 7.56 5.94
CA THR A 157 21.60 7.20 6.93
C THR A 157 21.46 8.21 8.07
N TRP A 158 22.57 8.81 8.52
CA TRP A 158 22.53 9.83 9.56
C TRP A 158 21.76 11.08 9.13
N LEU A 159 21.82 11.45 7.85
CA LEU A 159 21.10 12.60 7.31
C LEU A 159 19.59 12.33 7.26
N ILE A 160 19.20 11.11 6.88
CA ILE A 160 17.81 10.66 6.93
C ILE A 160 17.30 10.75 8.36
N LEU A 161 18.05 10.24 9.35
CA LEU A 161 17.65 10.31 10.75
C LEU A 161 17.48 11.76 11.22
N VAL A 162 18.43 12.63 10.94
CA VAL A 162 18.34 14.07 11.27
C VAL A 162 17.08 14.70 10.66
N ALA A 163 16.81 14.43 9.38
CA ALA A 163 15.62 14.93 8.70
C ALA A 163 14.32 14.42 9.34
N LEU A 164 14.24 13.12 9.68
CA LEU A 164 13.04 12.56 10.33
C LEU A 164 12.84 13.11 11.75
N TYR A 165 13.90 13.29 12.53
CA TYR A 165 13.80 13.95 13.84
C TYR A 165 13.36 15.41 13.70
N PHE A 166 13.87 16.13 12.70
CA PHE A 166 13.44 17.49 12.40
C PHE A 166 11.95 17.54 12.03
N PHE A 167 11.49 16.66 11.13
CA PHE A 167 10.08 16.57 10.75
C PHE A 167 9.17 16.22 11.92
N ARG A 168 9.60 15.31 12.80
CA ARG A 168 8.90 15.03 14.06
C ARG A 168 8.78 16.29 14.93
N PHE A 169 9.84 17.07 15.03
CA PHE A 169 9.86 18.31 15.82
C PHE A 169 8.93 19.39 15.22
N CYS A 170 8.76 19.41 13.90
CA CYS A 170 7.80 20.27 13.20
C CYS A 170 6.34 19.79 13.27
N PHE A 171 5.99 18.89 14.20
CA PHE A 171 4.65 18.35 14.40
C PHE A 171 4.06 17.62 13.17
N LEU A 172 4.92 17.12 12.28
CA LEU A 172 4.46 16.37 11.13
C LEU A 172 3.93 15.00 11.56
N PRO A 173 2.72 14.63 11.11
CA PRO A 173 2.15 13.32 11.40
C PRO A 173 2.93 12.22 10.68
N ALA A 174 2.73 10.97 11.10
CA ALA A 174 3.24 9.77 10.43
C ALA A 174 4.76 9.58 10.42
N VAL A 175 5.52 10.43 11.11
CA VAL A 175 6.98 10.31 11.15
C VAL A 175 7.38 9.29 12.21
N CYS A 176 7.37 8.01 11.88
CA CYS A 176 7.64 6.90 12.80
C CYS A 176 9.11 6.80 13.24
N ILE A 177 10.05 7.26 12.40
CA ILE A 177 11.52 7.21 12.58
C ILE A 177 12.07 5.78 12.58
N THR A 178 11.54 4.88 13.40
CA THR A 178 12.02 3.50 13.53
C THR A 178 11.06 2.51 12.87
N PRO A 179 11.57 1.36 12.37
CA PRO A 179 10.72 0.27 11.87
C PRO A 179 9.76 -0.27 12.93
N PHE A 180 10.16 -0.29 14.20
CA PHE A 180 9.31 -0.72 15.31
C PHE A 180 8.05 0.16 15.46
N ASN A 181 8.21 1.48 15.36
CA ASN A 181 7.06 2.39 15.38
C ASN A 181 6.24 2.28 14.10
N ALA A 182 6.91 2.07 12.96
CA ALA A 182 6.26 1.91 11.67
C ALA A 182 5.39 0.65 11.60
N SER A 183 5.71 -0.42 12.33
CA SER A 183 4.91 -1.65 12.36
C SER A 183 3.72 -1.61 13.33
N ARG A 184 3.41 -0.45 13.93
CA ARG A 184 2.37 -0.31 14.95
C ARG A 184 0.98 -0.61 14.41
N SER A 185 0.66 -0.13 13.20
CA SER A 185 -0.64 -0.33 12.55
C SER A 185 -0.89 -1.79 12.19
N GLU A 186 0.15 -2.48 11.79
CA GLU A 186 0.16 -3.90 11.43
C GLU A 186 -0.04 -4.74 12.68
N ALA A 187 0.69 -4.46 13.76
CA ALA A 187 0.51 -5.12 15.05
C ALA A 187 -0.90 -4.86 15.62
N TYR A 188 -1.40 -3.63 15.51
CA TYR A 188 -2.76 -3.28 15.93
C TYR A 188 -3.82 -4.09 15.17
N LEU A 189 -3.72 -4.13 13.83
CA LEU A 189 -4.63 -4.89 12.98
C LEU A 189 -4.49 -6.40 13.14
N ALA A 190 -3.31 -6.90 13.46
CA ALA A 190 -3.08 -8.33 13.63
C ALA A 190 -3.49 -8.85 15.01
N ILE A 191 -3.32 -8.05 16.08
CA ILE A 191 -3.38 -8.53 17.47
C ILE A 191 -4.43 -7.81 18.31
N GLU A 192 -4.58 -6.49 18.16
CA GLU A 192 -5.34 -5.67 19.13
C GLU A 192 -6.81 -5.49 18.76
N VAL A 193 -7.16 -5.50 17.48
CA VAL A 193 -8.56 -5.48 17.06
C VAL A 193 -9.17 -6.84 17.35
N THR A 194 -10.05 -6.92 18.33
CA THR A 194 -10.74 -8.16 18.74
C THR A 194 -12.09 -8.31 18.06
N ASP A 195 -12.89 -7.24 18.00
CA ASP A 195 -14.15 -7.20 17.25
C ASP A 195 -13.90 -6.98 15.74
N PRO A 196 -14.18 -7.98 14.88
CA PRO A 196 -13.95 -7.84 13.45
C PRO A 196 -14.90 -6.86 12.77
N ASN A 197 -16.01 -6.47 13.42
CA ASN A 197 -16.89 -5.44 12.89
C ASN A 197 -16.25 -4.05 12.91
N GLU A 198 -15.21 -3.84 13.72
CA GLU A 198 -14.38 -2.62 13.69
C GLU A 198 -13.44 -2.55 12.48
N LEU A 199 -13.21 -3.67 11.79
CA LEU A 199 -12.36 -3.73 10.60
C LEU A 199 -13.14 -3.19 9.40
N ASN A 200 -12.94 -1.91 9.10
CA ASN A 200 -13.58 -1.23 7.98
C ASN A 200 -12.68 -1.26 6.74
N PRO A 201 -13.11 -1.86 5.61
CA PRO A 201 -12.32 -1.88 4.37
C PRO A 201 -12.18 -0.49 3.73
N LYS A 202 -12.92 0.52 4.18
CA LYS A 202 -12.79 1.91 3.72
C LYS A 202 -11.87 2.74 4.62
N THR A 203 -11.11 2.09 5.51
CA THR A 203 -10.21 2.76 6.45
C THR A 203 -8.78 2.30 6.24
N VAL A 204 -7.86 3.27 6.18
CA VAL A 204 -6.42 3.05 6.27
C VAL A 204 -6.01 3.25 7.72
N TYR A 205 -5.35 2.24 8.29
CA TYR A 205 -4.80 2.29 9.64
C TYR A 205 -3.34 2.68 9.53
N GLN A 206 -3.00 3.88 10.00
CA GLN A 206 -1.68 4.46 9.82
C GLN A 206 -0.90 4.45 11.12
N SER A 207 0.33 3.94 11.05
CA SER A 207 1.32 4.06 12.11
C SER A 207 1.69 5.53 12.25
N ASP A 208 1.61 6.00 13.49
CA ASP A 208 1.85 7.40 13.79
C ASP A 208 2.53 7.51 15.16
N VAL A 209 3.33 8.56 15.32
CA VAL A 209 4.01 8.79 16.58
C VAL A 209 3.82 10.25 16.94
N THR A 210 3.37 10.47 18.17
CA THR A 210 3.21 11.82 18.71
C THR A 210 4.56 12.54 18.81
N PHE A 211 4.52 13.86 18.95
CA PHE A 211 5.70 14.69 19.20
C PHE A 211 6.58 14.12 20.34
N TRP A 212 5.96 13.66 21.43
CA TRP A 212 6.65 13.08 22.59
C TRP A 212 7.15 11.65 22.42
N GLY A 213 6.97 11.04 21.25
CA GLY A 213 7.45 9.69 20.98
C GLY A 213 6.47 8.56 21.30
N THR A 214 5.25 8.87 21.75
CA THR A 214 4.22 7.85 21.97
C THR A 214 3.66 7.34 20.63
N SER A 215 3.81 6.05 20.38
CA SER A 215 3.29 5.37 19.19
C SER A 215 1.77 5.16 19.29
N ARG A 216 1.05 5.36 18.18
CA ARG A 216 -0.40 5.21 18.08
C ARG A 216 -0.80 4.80 16.66
N VAL A 217 -2.06 4.40 16.50
CA VAL A 217 -2.67 4.15 15.20
C VAL A 217 -3.69 5.24 14.88
N ARG A 218 -3.56 5.84 13.71
CA ARG A 218 -4.50 6.83 13.20
C ARG A 218 -5.39 6.16 12.14
N LYS A 219 -6.71 6.30 12.30
CA LYS A 219 -7.68 5.80 11.31
C LYS A 219 -7.95 6.91 10.29
N LEU A 220 -7.67 6.67 9.02
CA LEU A 220 -7.92 7.59 7.91
C LEU A 220 -8.90 6.98 6.92
N VAL A 221 -9.60 7.81 6.15
CA VAL A 221 -10.45 7.33 5.06
C VAL A 221 -9.58 6.85 3.92
N LEU A 222 -9.86 5.66 3.41
CA LEU A 222 -9.19 5.13 2.22
C LEU A 222 -9.58 5.94 0.99
N ARG A 223 -8.56 6.43 0.29
CA ARG A 223 -8.67 7.31 -0.87
C ARG A 223 -9.36 6.62 -2.06
N ARG A 224 -10.37 7.25 -2.64
CA ARG A 224 -11.13 6.75 -3.81
C ARG A 224 -11.07 7.70 -5.02
N GLU A 225 -10.17 8.67 -5.00
CA GLU A 225 -9.95 9.60 -6.09
C GLU A 225 -9.59 8.85 -7.40
N GLY A 226 -10.21 9.26 -8.51
CA GLY A 226 -10.06 8.60 -9.81
C GLY A 226 -10.89 7.32 -9.99
N VAL A 227 -11.49 6.76 -8.93
CA VAL A 227 -12.35 5.58 -9.03
C VAL A 227 -13.71 5.95 -9.65
N MET A 228 -14.12 5.19 -10.65
CA MET A 228 -15.44 5.26 -11.27
C MET A 228 -16.42 4.44 -10.42
N ASP A 229 -17.37 5.12 -9.80
CA ASP A 229 -18.45 4.51 -9.03
C ASP A 229 -19.74 4.63 -9.87
N CYS A 230 -20.25 3.49 -10.34
CA CYS A 230 -21.50 3.42 -11.07
C CYS A 230 -22.63 2.94 -10.15
N SER A 231 -23.72 3.71 -10.09
CA SER A 231 -24.96 3.32 -9.43
C SER A 231 -26.09 3.43 -10.43
N ALA A 232 -26.66 2.28 -10.82
CA ALA A 232 -27.56 2.17 -11.98
C ALA A 232 -26.90 2.76 -13.24
N ASP A 233 -27.56 3.67 -13.94
CA ASP A 233 -27.09 4.26 -15.20
C ASP A 233 -26.19 5.49 -15.00
N VAL A 234 -25.86 5.86 -13.76
CA VAL A 234 -25.05 7.05 -13.45
C VAL A 234 -23.68 6.63 -12.89
N CYS A 235 -22.62 7.00 -13.60
CA CYS A 235 -21.23 6.80 -13.18
C CYS A 235 -20.57 8.13 -12.81
N THR A 236 -19.72 8.12 -11.79
CA THR A 236 -18.85 9.27 -11.48
C THR A 236 -17.79 9.48 -12.56
N ASN A 237 -17.21 10.68 -12.65
CA ASN A 237 -16.17 11.04 -13.63
C ASN A 237 -14.79 10.39 -13.37
N GLY A 238 -14.73 9.25 -12.68
CA GLY A 238 -13.49 8.50 -12.50
C GLY A 238 -13.04 7.80 -13.78
N ASN A 239 -11.73 7.60 -13.94
CA ASN A 239 -11.15 6.85 -15.06
C ASN A 239 -10.74 5.43 -14.68
N VAL A 240 -10.86 5.04 -13.41
CA VAL A 240 -10.48 3.72 -12.90
C VAL A 240 -11.73 2.90 -12.61
N ASP A 241 -11.96 1.87 -13.42
CA ASP A 241 -12.96 0.83 -13.18
C ASP A 241 -12.33 -0.31 -12.36
N LEU A 242 -12.77 -0.49 -11.12
CA LEU A 242 -12.22 -1.48 -10.21
C LEU A 242 -12.37 -2.93 -10.71
N THR A 243 -13.51 -3.26 -11.32
CA THR A 243 -13.77 -4.59 -11.85
C THR A 243 -12.84 -4.89 -13.02
N LYS A 244 -12.68 -3.92 -13.94
CA LYS A 244 -11.75 -4.04 -15.07
C LYS A 244 -10.30 -4.23 -14.61
N ILE A 245 -9.85 -3.45 -13.61
CA ILE A 245 -8.50 -3.58 -13.05
C ILE A 245 -8.28 -4.98 -12.45
N ARG A 246 -9.25 -5.50 -11.69
CA ARG A 246 -9.17 -6.87 -11.15
C ARG A 246 -9.11 -7.93 -12.24
N GLU A 247 -9.93 -7.80 -13.28
CA GLU A 247 -9.93 -8.75 -14.40
C GLU A 247 -8.59 -8.78 -15.14
N GLU A 248 -7.97 -7.62 -15.33
CA GLU A 248 -6.64 -7.52 -15.94
C GLU A 248 -5.57 -8.19 -15.07
N VAL A 249 -5.58 -7.95 -13.75
CA VAL A 249 -4.68 -8.63 -12.81
C VAL A 249 -4.94 -10.14 -12.79
N ASP A 250 -6.19 -10.59 -12.80
CA ASP A 250 -6.53 -12.01 -12.86
C ASP A 250 -6.07 -12.66 -14.18
N ALA A 251 -6.11 -11.94 -15.30
CA ALA A 251 -5.55 -12.41 -16.56
C ALA A 251 -4.02 -12.60 -16.47
N ILE A 252 -3.30 -11.67 -15.81
CA ILE A 252 -1.87 -11.81 -15.53
C ILE A 252 -1.60 -13.03 -14.65
N TYR A 253 -2.37 -13.21 -13.56
CA TYR A 253 -2.27 -14.40 -12.71
C TYR A 253 -2.43 -15.70 -13.51
N ASN A 254 -3.47 -15.79 -14.32
CA ASN A 254 -3.75 -16.97 -15.13
C ASN A 254 -2.63 -17.26 -16.15
N ARG A 255 -1.99 -16.21 -16.70
CA ARG A 255 -0.80 -16.37 -17.55
C ARG A 255 0.37 -16.98 -16.80
N VAL A 256 0.66 -16.50 -15.58
CA VAL A 256 1.74 -17.06 -14.73
C VAL A 256 1.46 -18.52 -14.37
N LYS A 257 0.21 -18.83 -14.01
CA LYS A 257 -0.20 -20.18 -13.59
C LYS A 257 -0.06 -21.21 -14.72
N LYS A 258 -0.37 -20.83 -15.97
CA LYS A 258 -0.25 -21.72 -17.14
C LYS A 258 1.19 -22.14 -17.45
N VAL A 259 2.17 -21.30 -17.14
CA VAL A 259 3.59 -21.60 -17.36
C VAL A 259 4.17 -22.48 -16.24
N SER A 260 3.61 -22.34 -15.03
CA SER A 260 4.08 -23.07 -13.84
C SER A 260 3.45 -24.46 -13.66
N ALA A 261 2.51 -24.82 -14.53
CA ALA A 261 1.78 -26.10 -14.53
C ALA A 261 2.34 -27.04 -15.60
#